data_AF-A0A660WI03-F1
#
_entry.id   AF-A0A660WI03-F1
#
_cell.length_a   1.000
_cell.length_b   1.000
_cell.length_c   1.000
_cell.angle_alpha   90.00
_cell.angle_beta   90.00
_cell.angle_gamma   90.00
#
_symmetry.space_group_name_H-M   'P 1'
#
loop_
_entity.id
_entity.type
_entity.pdbx_description
1 polymer ?
#
loop_
_entity_poly.entity_id
_entity_poly.type
_entity_poly.pdbx_seq_one_letter_code
_entity_poly.pdbx_strand_id
1 'polypeptide(L)'
;SDFFDDVDRVISALQHFRHKRHEVIVFHVLDAAEMTFPFTELTLFDGLEEYPKLRIDPKPLRKEYLNIFNEWLGRFRRGCSRNQIDYVLINTDQRLDVALTAYLATRAATSRRDTRKA
;
A
#
# COMPACT_ATOMS: atom_id res chain seq x y z
N SER A 1 -0.80 6.82 4.05
CA SER A 1 -2.20 6.59 3.65
C SER A 1 -2.34 5.13 3.30
N ASP A 2 -3.52 4.57 3.50
CA ASP A 2 -3.96 3.28 2.96
C ASP A 2 -4.37 3.36 1.47
N PHE A 3 -4.56 4.57 0.93
CA PHE A 3 -4.86 4.81 -0.49
C PHE A 3 -6.06 4.02 -1.02
N PHE A 4 -7.04 3.77 -0.16
CA PHE A 4 -8.24 3.00 -0.48
C PHE A 4 -9.19 3.78 -1.41
N ASP A 5 -8.80 3.90 -2.68
CA ASP A 5 -9.52 4.60 -3.74
C ASP A 5 -9.13 3.98 -5.10
N ASP A 6 -9.68 4.53 -6.19
CA ASP A 6 -9.31 4.16 -7.55
C ASP A 6 -7.81 4.38 -7.80
N VAL A 7 -7.11 3.28 -8.08
CA VAL A 7 -5.66 3.25 -8.28
C VAL A 7 -5.24 4.20 -9.40
N ASP A 8 -5.99 4.27 -10.50
CA ASP A 8 -5.59 5.06 -11.66
C ASP A 8 -5.71 6.56 -11.37
N ARG A 9 -6.74 6.98 -10.62
CA ARG A 9 -6.88 8.35 -10.11
C ARG A 9 -5.74 8.73 -9.16
N VAL A 10 -5.43 7.88 -8.18
CA VAL A 10 -4.34 8.15 -7.22
C VAL A 10 -3.00 8.27 -7.93
N ILE A 11 -2.68 7.35 -8.83
CA ILE A 11 -1.44 7.37 -9.59
C ILE A 11 -1.38 8.62 -10.49
N SER A 12 -2.48 9.01 -11.14
CA SER A 12 -2.53 10.24 -11.95
C SER A 12 -2.28 11.50 -11.12
N ALA A 13 -2.84 11.58 -9.91
CA ALA A 13 -2.57 12.69 -9.00
C ALA A 13 -1.09 12.75 -8.60
N LEU A 14 -0.47 11.59 -8.31
CA LEU A 14 0.96 11.51 -7.95
C LEU A 14 1.89 11.84 -9.13
N GLN A 15 1.53 11.47 -10.35
CA GLN A 15 2.27 11.81 -11.58
C GLN A 15 2.44 13.32 -11.73
N HIS A 16 1.47 14.13 -11.32
CA HIS A 16 1.56 15.59 -11.40
C HIS A 16 2.80 16.14 -10.67
N PHE A 17 3.15 15.57 -9.51
CA PHE A 17 4.35 15.97 -8.76
C PHE A 17 5.64 15.52 -9.44
N ARG A 18 5.64 14.33 -10.06
CA ARG A 18 6.78 13.85 -10.87
C ARG A 18 7.04 14.74 -12.08
N HIS A 19 6.01 15.21 -12.77
CA HIS A 19 6.15 16.16 -13.88
C HIS A 19 6.78 17.48 -13.46
N LYS A 20 6.56 17.91 -12.21
CA LYS A 20 7.23 19.07 -11.60
C LYS A 20 8.63 18.77 -11.06
N ARG A 21 9.23 17.64 -11.44
CA ARG A 21 10.58 17.20 -11.08
C ARG A 21 10.78 16.93 -9.58
N HIS A 22 9.70 16.67 -8.83
CA HIS A 22 9.81 16.22 -7.44
C HIS A 22 10.15 14.73 -7.36
N GLU A 23 10.99 14.35 -6.40
CA GLU A 23 11.10 12.97 -5.93
C GLU A 23 9.83 12.64 -5.13
N VAL A 24 9.13 11.57 -5.50
CA VAL A 24 7.88 11.17 -4.86
C VAL A 24 8.08 9.78 -4.28
N ILE A 25 7.83 9.67 -2.98
CA ILE A 25 7.84 8.40 -2.24
C ILE A 25 6.46 8.21 -1.63
N VAL A 26 5.90 7.02 -1.83
CA VAL A 26 4.62 6.61 -1.29
C VAL A 26 4.84 5.61 -0.17
N PHE A 27 4.47 6.01 1.05
CA PHE A 27 4.31 5.11 2.18
C PHE A 27 2.85 4.65 2.25
N HIS A 28 2.63 3.44 1.78
CA HIS A 28 1.36 2.76 1.83
C HIS A 28 1.26 2.02 3.16
N VAL A 29 0.45 2.54 4.08
CA VAL A 29 0.32 2.03 5.44
C VAL A 29 -0.93 1.16 5.49
N LEU A 30 -0.77 -0.12 5.79
CA LEU A 30 -1.85 -1.11 5.85
C LEU A 30 -1.83 -1.86 7.17
N ASP A 31 -3.00 -2.26 7.62
CA ASP A 31 -3.15 -3.09 8.80
C ASP A 31 -2.86 -4.57 8.49
N ALA A 32 -2.27 -5.29 9.46
CA ALA A 32 -2.00 -6.72 9.31
C ALA A 32 -3.29 -7.52 9.05
N ALA A 33 -4.43 -7.09 9.60
CA ALA A 33 -5.72 -7.73 9.38
C ALA A 33 -6.22 -7.55 7.94
N GLU A 34 -5.91 -6.44 7.28
CA GLU A 34 -6.23 -6.23 5.86
C GLU A 34 -5.38 -7.13 4.98
N MET A 35 -4.09 -7.29 5.31
CA MET A 35 -3.17 -8.10 4.52
C MET A 35 -3.39 -9.61 4.68
N THR A 36 -3.85 -10.05 5.86
CA THR A 36 -3.93 -11.47 6.22
C THR A 36 -5.36 -11.97 6.41
N PHE A 37 -6.35 -11.08 6.51
CA PHE A 37 -7.76 -11.36 6.74
C PHE A 37 -8.04 -12.44 7.82
N PRO A 38 -7.55 -12.29 9.07
CA PRO A 38 -7.49 -13.35 10.08
C PRO A 38 -8.84 -13.66 10.75
N PHE A 39 -9.96 -13.30 10.13
CA PHE A 39 -11.30 -13.46 10.68
C PHE A 39 -11.82 -14.89 10.42
N THR A 40 -12.21 -15.60 11.48
CA THR A 40 -12.65 -17.02 11.42
C THR A 40 -14.04 -17.25 12.01
N GLU A 41 -14.60 -16.27 12.71
CA GLU A 41 -15.91 -16.33 13.36
C GLU A 41 -16.88 -15.33 12.74
N LEU A 42 -18.18 -15.50 13.00
CA LEU A 42 -19.21 -14.57 12.54
C LEU A 42 -18.87 -13.14 13.00
N THR A 43 -18.54 -12.28 12.04
CA THR A 43 -17.98 -10.95 12.32
C THR A 43 -18.93 -9.88 11.80
N LEU A 44 -19.08 -8.80 12.57
CA LEU A 44 -19.72 -7.57 12.13
C LEU A 44 -18.63 -6.63 11.61
N PHE A 45 -18.58 -6.43 10.30
CA PHE A 45 -17.72 -5.44 9.67
C PHE A 45 -18.44 -4.09 9.67
N ASP A 46 -17.81 -3.08 10.27
CA ASP A 46 -18.31 -1.71 10.21
C ASP A 46 -17.77 -1.04 8.94
N GLY A 47 -18.69 -0.63 8.06
CA GLY A 47 -18.34 0.14 6.87
C GLY A 47 -17.84 1.53 7.24
N LEU A 48 -16.65 1.89 6.75
CA LEU A 48 -16.14 3.26 6.82
C LEU A 48 -16.79 4.10 5.70
N GLU A 49 -16.66 5.42 5.70
CA GLU A 49 -17.06 6.25 4.54
C GLU A 49 -18.53 6.08 4.08
N GLU A 50 -19.44 5.98 5.05
CA GLU A 50 -20.90 5.78 4.83
C GLU A 50 -21.29 4.39 4.29
N TYR A 51 -20.36 3.44 4.22
CA TYR A 51 -20.70 2.05 3.89
C TYR A 51 -21.53 1.38 5.02
N PRO A 52 -22.45 0.47 4.67
CA PRO A 52 -23.28 -0.21 5.65
C PRO A 52 -22.46 -1.20 6.49
N LYS A 53 -22.97 -1.50 7.69
CA LYS A 53 -22.45 -2.62 8.49
C LYS A 53 -22.81 -3.95 7.85
N LEU A 54 -21.88 -4.89 7.82
CA LEU A 54 -22.04 -6.22 7.23
C LEU A 54 -21.80 -7.31 8.27
N ARG A 55 -22.83 -8.09 8.60
CA ARG A 55 -22.71 -9.25 9.49
C ARG A 55 -22.65 -10.54 8.67
N ILE A 56 -21.46 -11.11 8.53
CA ILE A 56 -21.21 -12.22 7.59
C ILE A 56 -20.23 -13.25 8.16
N ASP A 57 -20.27 -14.47 7.62
CA ASP A 57 -19.24 -15.49 7.87
C ASP A 57 -17.99 -15.19 7.01
N PRO A 58 -16.83 -14.86 7.62
CA PRO A 58 -15.64 -14.46 6.88
C PRO A 58 -14.90 -15.63 6.21
N LYS A 59 -15.10 -16.87 6.66
CA LYS A 59 -14.38 -18.04 6.13
C LYS A 59 -14.51 -18.21 4.61
N PRO A 60 -15.72 -18.20 4.02
CA PRO A 60 -15.86 -18.32 2.57
C PRO A 60 -15.33 -17.09 1.81
N LEU A 61 -15.32 -15.90 2.44
CA LEU A 61 -14.88 -14.67 1.79
C LEU A 61 -13.36 -14.50 1.75
N ARG A 62 -12.64 -15.07 2.73
CA ARG A 62 -11.20 -14.88 2.90
C ARG A 62 -10.41 -15.01 1.61
N LYS A 63 -10.66 -16.08 0.85
CA LYS A 63 -9.92 -16.35 -0.39
C LYS A 63 -10.14 -15.23 -1.41
N GLU A 64 -11.39 -14.85 -1.63
CA GLU A 64 -11.76 -13.88 -2.64
C GLU A 64 -11.32 -12.46 -2.25
N TYR A 65 -11.51 -12.10 -0.98
CA TYR A 65 -10.99 -10.84 -0.44
C TYR A 65 -9.48 -10.71 -0.67
N LEU A 66 -8.69 -11.72 -0.29
CA LEU A 66 -7.24 -11.69 -0.46
C LEU A 66 -6.83 -11.66 -1.94
N ASN A 67 -7.59 -12.30 -2.83
CA ASN A 67 -7.32 -12.21 -4.27
C ASN A 67 -7.48 -10.76 -4.77
N ILE A 68 -8.62 -10.14 -4.48
CA ILE A 68 -8.94 -8.76 -4.89
C ILE A 68 -7.93 -7.78 -4.26
N PHE A 69 -7.64 -7.94 -2.97
CA PHE A 69 -6.69 -7.10 -2.24
C PHE A 69 -5.27 -7.19 -2.83
N ASN A 70 -4.78 -8.40 -3.11
CA ASN A 70 -3.46 -8.57 -3.71
C ASN A 70 -3.38 -8.06 -5.16
N GLU A 71 -4.47 -8.19 -5.92
CA GLU A 71 -4.55 -7.60 -7.25
C GLU A 71 -4.47 -6.08 -7.18
N TRP A 72 -5.25 -5.46 -6.30
CA TRP A 72 -5.25 -4.01 -6.05
C TRP A 72 -3.86 -3.53 -5.61
N LEU A 73 -3.24 -4.19 -4.64
CA LEU A 73 -1.88 -3.90 -4.18
C LEU A 73 -0.86 -4.02 -5.32
N GLY A 74 -1.02 -5.05 -6.17
CA GLY A 74 -0.20 -5.27 -7.35
C GLY A 74 -0.37 -4.17 -8.40
N ARG A 75 -1.61 -3.72 -8.66
CA ARG A 75 -1.90 -2.58 -9.55
C ARG A 75 -1.22 -1.33 -9.04
N PHE A 76 -1.32 -1.04 -7.75
CA PHE A 76 -0.71 0.13 -7.13
C PHE A 76 0.82 0.11 -7.25
N ARG A 77 1.46 -1.02 -6.90
CA ARG A 77 2.91 -1.22 -7.05
C ARG A 77 3.38 -0.99 -8.50
N ARG A 78 2.68 -1.57 -9.47
CA ARG A 78 2.98 -1.40 -10.91
C ARG A 78 2.78 0.05 -11.35
N GLY A 79 1.71 0.70 -10.87
CA GLY A 79 1.42 2.10 -11.13
C GLY A 79 2.54 3.02 -10.65
N CYS A 80 2.99 2.86 -9.39
CA CYS A 80 4.11 3.64 -8.86
C CYS A 80 5.40 3.39 -9.64
N SER A 81 5.75 2.12 -9.89
CA SER A 81 6.98 1.75 -10.60
C SER A 81 7.05 2.35 -12.02
N ARG A 82 5.95 2.27 -12.78
CA ARG A 82 5.87 2.86 -14.13
C ARG A 82 6.06 4.38 -14.15
N ASN A 83 5.78 5.05 -13.03
CA ASN A 83 5.85 6.50 -12.89
C ASN A 83 7.07 6.99 -12.11
N GLN A 84 8.05 6.11 -11.87
CA GLN A 84 9.24 6.42 -11.10
C GLN A 84 8.91 6.99 -9.71
N ILE A 85 7.87 6.43 -9.09
CA ILE A 85 7.47 6.72 -7.71
C ILE A 85 7.98 5.58 -6.86
N ASP A 86 8.75 5.90 -5.83
CA ASP A 86 9.21 4.92 -4.87
C ASP A 86 8.03 4.44 -4.01
N TYR A 87 7.81 3.14 -3.98
CA TYR A 87 6.69 2.54 -3.27
C TYR A 87 7.19 1.75 -2.07
N VAL A 88 6.70 2.10 -0.88
CA VAL A 88 7.05 1.47 0.39
C VAL A 88 5.77 0.99 1.05
N LEU A 89 5.64 -0.32 1.21
CA LEU A 89 4.56 -0.90 1.99
C LEU A 89 4.98 -0.96 3.46
N ILE A 90 4.14 -0.44 4.34
CA ILE A 90 4.31 -0.43 5.79
C ILE A 90 3.16 -1.22 6.41
N ASN A 91 3.52 -2.23 7.20
CA ASN A 91 2.56 -2.97 8.02
C ASN A 91 2.53 -2.33 9.43
N THR A 92 1.35 -2.00 9.93
CA THR A 92 1.16 -1.39 11.27
C THR A 92 1.57 -2.30 12.42
N ASP A 93 1.59 -3.62 12.22
CA ASP A 93 2.02 -4.61 13.22
C ASP A 93 3.56 -4.72 13.31
N GLN A 94 4.28 -4.16 12.33
CA GLN A 94 5.72 -4.08 12.37
C GLN A 94 6.18 -2.94 13.27
N ARG A 95 7.20 -3.18 14.12
CA ARG A 95 7.83 -2.10 14.88
C ARG A 95 8.37 -1.01 13.94
N LEU A 96 8.05 0.23 14.28
CA LEU A 96 8.39 1.41 13.48
C LEU A 96 9.89 1.54 13.20
N ASP A 97 10.74 1.26 14.20
CA ASP A 97 12.19 1.32 14.07
C ASP A 97 12.72 0.35 13.01
N VAL A 98 12.18 -0.86 12.96
CA VAL A 98 12.54 -1.86 11.95
C VAL A 98 12.10 -1.41 10.56
N ALA A 99 10.86 -0.92 10.43
CA ALA A 99 10.32 -0.47 9.15
C ALA A 99 11.10 0.72 8.57
N LEU A 100 11.37 1.73 9.39
CA LEU A 100 12.12 2.92 8.98
C LEU A 100 13.59 2.60 8.68
N THR A 101 14.23 1.76 9.49
CA THR A 101 15.63 1.36 9.25
C THR A 101 15.77 0.64 7.92
N ALA A 102 14.86 -0.29 7.61
CA ALA A 102 14.86 -0.99 6.32
C ALA A 102 14.68 -0.04 5.13
N TYR A 103 13.76 0.93 5.24
CA TYR A 103 13.56 1.95 4.22
C TYR A 103 14.80 2.83 4.02
N LEU A 104 15.37 3.38 5.10
CA LEU A 104 16.53 4.25 5.04
C LEU A 104 17.76 3.54 4.46
N ALA A 105 17.98 2.27 4.83
CA ALA A 105 19.05 1.45 4.26
C ALA A 105 18.88 1.26 2.74
N THR A 106 17.65 0.99 2.29
CA THR A 106 17.32 0.86 0.85
C THR A 106 17.58 2.18 0.11
N ARG A 107 17.13 3.31 0.66
CA ARG A 107 17.32 4.63 0.04
C ARG A 107 18.80 5.03 -0.04
N ALA A 108 19.59 4.75 1.00
CA ALA A 108 21.03 5.01 1.02
C ALA A 108 21.79 4.20 -0.05
N ALA A 109 21.34 2.99 -0.36
CA ALA A 109 21.92 2.17 -1.43
C ALA A 109 21.60 2.73 -2.82
N THR A 110 20.37 3.24 -3.02
CA THR A 110 19.93 3.81 -4.30
C THR A 110 20.56 5.18 -4.57
N SER A 111 20.65 6.07 -3.58
CA SER A 111 21.26 7.40 -3.76
C SER A 111 22.76 7.35 -4.12
N ARG A 112 23.48 6.33 -3.62
CA ARG A 112 24.87 6.04 -4.00
C ARG A 112 25.04 5.56 -5.45
N ARG A 113 23.97 5.04 -6.06
CA ARG A 113 23.98 4.60 -7.47
C ARG A 113 23.81 5.76 -8.43
N ASP A 114 22.98 6.73 -8.09
CA ASP A 114 22.76 7.92 -8.94
C ASP A 114 23.99 8.84 -8.96
N THR A 115 24.70 8.96 -7.84
CA THR A 115 25.95 9.73 -7.72
C THR A 115 27.16 9.11 -8.43
N ARG A 116 27.10 7.84 -8.82
CA ARG A 116 28.17 7.17 -9.61
C ARG A 116 27.94 7.20 -11.13
N LYS A 117 26.76 7.62 -11.58
CA LYS A 117 26.39 7.71 -13.00
C LYS A 117 26.41 9.15 -13.54
N ALA A 118 26.56 10.14 -12.67
CA ALA A 118 26.85 11.53 -13.01
C ALA A 118 28.37 11.77 -13.02
#